data_AF-A0A7R9KAT8-F1
#
_entry.id   AF-A0A7R9KAT8-F1
#
_cell.length_a   1.000
_cell.length_b   1.000
_cell.length_c   1.000
_cell.angle_alpha   90.00
_cell.angle_beta   90.00
_cell.angle_gamma   90.00
#
_symmetry.space_group_name_H-M   'P 1'
#
loop_
_entity.id
_entity.type
_entity.pdbx_description
1 polymer ?
#
loop_
_entity_poly.entity_id
_entity_poly.type
_entity_poly.pdbx_seq_one_letter_code
_entity_poly.pdbx_strand_id
1 'polypeptide(L)' 'MAAIRVGGVSSSSSSDPCPCPQCIINKPICAAEFSSHSRRIFSSECDMRCYNKCYNRIWA' A
#
# COMPACT_ATOMS: atom_id res chain seq x y z
N MET A 1 20.35 -0.92 20.57
CA MET A 1 19.99 -0.52 19.19
C MET A 1 19.02 -1.57 18.65
N ALA A 2 17.73 -1.25 18.58
CA ALA A 2 16.73 -2.21 18.14
C ALA A 2 16.67 -2.22 16.62
N ALA A 3 16.96 -3.37 16.00
CA ALA A 3 16.78 -3.56 14.57
C ALA A 3 15.28 -3.54 14.27
N ILE A 4 14.81 -2.45 13.65
CA ILE A 4 13.46 -2.38 13.09
C ILE A 4 13.47 -3.33 11.90
N ARG A 5 12.88 -4.52 12.07
CA ARG A 5 12.52 -5.38 10.94
C ARG A 5 11.53 -4.58 10.10
N VAL A 6 12.03 -3.93 9.05
CA VAL A 6 11.22 -3.52 7.91
C VAL A 6 10.77 -4.80 7.23
N GLY A 7 9.71 -5.39 7.77
CA GLY A 7 8.96 -6.43 7.10
C GLY A 7 8.53 -5.85 5.76
N GLY A 8 9.11 -6.34 4.67
CA GLY A 8 8.52 -6.18 3.37
C GLY A 8 7.10 -6.73 3.49
N VAL A 9 6.10 -5.84 3.40
CA VAL A 9 4.73 -6.29 3.22
C VAL A 9 4.66 -6.81 1.79
N SER A 10 5.01 -8.08 1.63
CA SER A 10 4.42 -8.89 0.59
C SER A 10 2.96 -9.04 0.98
N SER A 11 2.09 -8.21 0.38
CA SER A 11 0.64 -8.33 0.48
C SER A 11 0.17 -9.58 -0.26
N SER A 12 0.65 -10.76 0.15
CA SER A 12 0.08 -12.05 -0.20
C SER A 12 -0.67 -12.57 1.02
N SER A 13 -1.69 -11.83 1.46
CA SER A 13 -2.76 -12.41 2.26
C SER A 13 -3.86 -12.80 1.30
N SER A 14 -3.88 -14.07 0.94
CA SER A 14 -4.89 -14.74 0.14
C SER A 14 -6.23 -14.83 0.89
N SER A 15 -6.81 -13.68 1.27
CA SER A 15 -8.11 -13.61 1.96
C SER A 15 -8.96 -12.38 1.64
N ASP A 16 -8.44 -11.41 0.88
CA ASP A 16 -9.22 -10.28 0.38
C ASP A 16 -9.66 -10.51 -1.07
N PRO A 17 -10.93 -10.28 -1.45
CA PRO A 17 -11.47 -10.52 -2.79
C PRO A 17 -10.95 -9.52 -3.85
N CYS A 18 -9.85 -8.83 -3.57
CA CYS A 18 -9.30 -7.80 -4.44
C CYS A 18 -8.00 -8.31 -5.10
N PRO A 19 -8.09 -8.86 -6.33
CA PRO A 19 -6.90 -9.32 -7.04
C PRO A 19 -6.05 -8.11 -7.43
N CYS A 20 -4.92 -7.96 -6.77
CA CYS A 20 -3.94 -6.94 -7.11
C CYS A 20 -2.76 -7.54 -7.87
N PRO A 21 -2.25 -6.86 -8.91
CA PRO A 21 -1.08 -7.33 -9.63
C PRO A 21 0.13 -7.39 -8.67
N GLN A 22 0.98 -8.40 -8.86
CA GLN A 22 2.25 -8.49 -8.14
C GLN A 22 3.15 -7.32 -8.59
N CYS A 23 3.36 -6.36 -7.70
CA CYS A 23 4.17 -5.18 -7.99
C CYS A 23 5.66 -5.53 -7.83
N ILE A 24 6.45 -5.51 -8.90
CA ILE A 24 7.88 -5.87 -8.89
C ILE A 24 8.75 -4.71 -8.36
N ILE A 25 8.23 -3.48 -8.40
CA ILE A 25 8.97 -2.27 -8.01
C ILE A 25 8.63 -1.88 -6.57
N ASN A 26 9.57 -2.12 -5.66
CA ASN A 26 9.50 -1.66 -4.28
C ASN A 26 10.07 -0.24 -4.16
N LYS A 27 9.23 0.75 -4.49
CA LYS A 27 9.55 2.17 -4.29
C LYS A 27 8.56 2.74 -3.29
N PRO A 28 8.92 2.85 -1.99
CA PRO A 28 7.99 3.30 -0.98
C PRO A 28 7.57 4.74 -1.26
N ILE A 29 6.27 5.01 -1.12
CA ILE A 29 5.68 6.33 -1.30
C ILE A 29 4.88 6.72 -0.06
N CYS A 30 4.85 8.01 0.25
CA CYS A 30 3.96 8.57 1.25
C CYS A 30 2.78 9.21 0.51
N ALA A 31 1.59 8.65 0.67
CA ALA A 31 0.38 9.15 0.04
C ALA A 31 -0.52 9.86 1.06
N ALA A 32 -1.20 10.91 0.62
CA ALA A 32 -2.21 11.61 1.38
C ALA A 32 -3.61 11.20 0.90
N GLU A 33 -4.52 10.97 1.84
CA GLU A 33 -5.92 10.69 1.55
C GLU A 33 -6.68 12.00 1.38
N PHE A 34 -7.39 12.12 0.26
CA PHE A 34 -8.04 13.37 -0.10
C PHE A 34 -9.18 13.75 0.85
N SER A 35 -9.93 12.78 1.38
CA SER A 35 -11.12 13.07 2.21
C SER A 35 -10.82 13.34 3.68
N SER A 36 -9.77 12.75 4.25
CA SER A 36 -9.52 12.76 5.71
C SER A 36 -8.20 13.42 6.12
N HIS A 37 -7.44 14.00 5.18
CA HIS A 37 -6.10 14.56 5.44
C HIS A 37 -5.15 13.56 6.13
N SER A 38 -5.42 12.26 5.99
CA SER A 38 -4.61 11.21 6.59
C SER A 38 -3.42 10.89 5.68
N ARG A 39 -2.30 10.48 6.26
CA ARG A 39 -1.10 10.08 5.51
C ARG A 39 -0.80 8.61 5.75
N ARG A 40 -0.45 7.89 4.69
CA ARG A 40 -0.09 6.47 4.74
C ARG A 40 1.10 6.19 3.86
N ILE A 41 1.95 5.28 4.30
CA ILE A 41 3.09 4.78 3.52
C ILE A 41 2.64 3.52 2.78
N PHE A 42 2.90 3.48 1.48
CA PHE A 42 2.71 2.31 0.63
C PHE A 42 4.07 1.81 0.16
N SER A 43 4.22 0.49 0.00
CA SER A 43 5.47 -0.13 -0.48
C SER A 43 5.79 0.21 -1.93
N SER A 44 4.77 0.57 -2.71
CA SER A 44 4.85 0.89 -4.13
C SER A 44 3.62 1.71 -4.55
N GLU A 45 3.73 2.47 -5.64
CA GLU A 45 2.57 3.13 -6.29
C GLU A 45 1.50 2.11 -6.71
N CYS A 46 1.93 0.93 -7.13
CA CYS A 46 1.03 -0.16 -7.51
C CYS A 46 0.22 -0.68 -6.31
N ASP A 47 0.84 -0.72 -5.12
CA ASP A 47 0.18 -1.09 -3.86
C ASP A 47 -0.85 -0.03 -3.44
N MET A 48 -0.51 1.26 -3.60
CA MET A 48 -1.45 2.36 -3.39
C MET A 48 -2.64 2.28 -4.36
N ARG A 49 -2.41 2.03 -5.65
CA ARG A 49 -3.48 1.90 -6.65
C ARG A 49 -4.38 0.69 -6.39
N CYS A 50 -3.81 -0.42 -5.96
CA CYS A 50 -4.54 -1.58 -5.46
C CYS A 50 -5.44 -1.16 -4.30
N TYR A 51 -4.87 -0.52 -3.27
CA TYR A 51 -5.62 -0.04 -2.11
C TYR A 51 -6.77 0.91 -2.50
N ASN A 52 -6.53 1.84 -3.41
CA ASN A 52 -7.56 2.75 -3.92
C ASN A 52 -8.75 1.97 -4.53
N LYS A 53 -8.46 0.93 -5.31
CA LYS A 53 -9.50 0.08 -5.93
C LYS A 53 -10.24 -0.79 -4.91
N CYS A 54 -9.52 -1.43 -3.99
CA CYS A 54 -10.13 -2.37 -3.04
C CYS A 54 -10.98 -1.66 -1.99
N TYR A 55 -10.51 -0.51 -1.52
CA TYR A 55 -11.16 0.23 -0.43
C TYR A 55 -11.97 1.44 -0.89
N ASN A 56 -12.06 1.66 -2.21
CA ASN A 56 -12.73 2.82 -2.82
C ASN A 56 -12.30 4.16 -2.18
N ARG A 57 -10.99 4.32 -2.00
CA ARG A 57 -10.36 5.51 -1.41
C ARG A 57 -9.47 6.20 -2.44
N ILE A 58 -9.26 7.50 -2.29
CA ILE A 58 -8.40 8.28 -3.19
C ILE A 58 -7.18 8.75 -2.41
N TRP A 59 -6.06 8.08 -2.66
CA TRP A 59 -4.74 8.43 -2.13
C TRP A 59 -3.85 8.93 -3.27
N ALA A 60 -3.11 10.02 -3.03
CA ALA A 60 -2.22 10.69 -3.98
C ALA A 60 -0.85 10.98 -3.37
#